data_AF-A0A7V2JND6-F1
#
_entry.id   AF-A0A7V2JND6-F1
#
_cell.length_a   1.000
_cell.length_b   1.000
_cell.length_c   1.000
_cell.angle_alpha   90.00
_cell.angle_beta   90.00
_cell.angle_gamma   90.00
#
_symmetry.space_group_name_H-M   'P 1'
#
loop_
_entity.id
_entity.type
_entity.pdbx_description
1 polymer ?
#
loop_
_entity_poly.entity_id
_entity_poly.type
_entity_poly.pdbx_seq_one_letter_code
_entity_poly.pdbx_strand_id
1 'polypeptide(L)' 'MPTFVRTDKCDGCKGQDRTACMYICPHDLMMLDKDGSETGHAM' A
#
# COMPACT_ATOMS: atom_id res chain seq x y z
N MET A 1 -8.10 -2.58 15.47
CA MET A 1 -7.39 -3.74 14.90
C MET A 1 -6.64 -3.24 13.67
N PRO A 2 -5.30 -3.22 13.69
CA PRO A 2 -4.51 -2.66 12.59
C PRO A 2 -4.66 -3.52 11.33
N THR A 3 -4.73 -2.86 10.17
CA THR A 3 -4.70 -3.51 8.86
C THR A 3 -3.27 -3.85 8.49
N PHE A 4 -3.04 -4.99 7.85
CA PHE A 4 -1.73 -5.38 7.32
C PHE A 4 -1.83 -5.71 5.83
N VAL A 5 -0.80 -5.35 5.08
CA VAL A 5 -0.71 -5.65 3.65
C VAL A 5 -0.01 -6.99 3.47
N ARG A 6 -0.61 -7.87 2.66
CA ARG A 6 -0.01 -9.13 2.25
C ARG A 6 0.89 -8.89 1.04
N THR A 7 2.20 -8.87 1.24
CA THR A 7 3.19 -8.61 0.19
C THR A 7 3.17 -9.66 -0.93
N ASP A 8 2.69 -10.88 -0.66
CA ASP A 8 2.53 -11.94 -1.65
C ASP A 8 1.40 -11.70 -2.66
N LYS A 9 0.46 -10.82 -2.34
CA LYS A 9 -0.73 -10.51 -3.17
C LYS A 9 -0.86 -9.05 -3.55
N CYS A 10 -0.14 -8.17 -2.88
CA CYS A 10 -0.16 -6.77 -3.17
C CYS A 10 0.67 -6.52 -4.43
N ASP A 11 0.10 -5.78 -5.37
CA ASP A 11 0.73 -5.38 -6.62
C ASP A 11 1.02 -3.87 -6.66
N GLY A 12 0.84 -3.18 -5.52
CA GLY A 12 0.96 -1.74 -5.43
C GLY A 12 -0.11 -0.97 -6.23
N CYS A 13 -1.23 -1.62 -6.60
CA CYS A 13 -2.23 -1.05 -7.51
C CYS A 13 -1.63 -0.62 -8.86
N LYS A 14 -0.64 -1.37 -9.37
CA LYS A 14 -0.03 -1.13 -10.68
C LYS A 14 -1.08 -1.17 -11.79
N GLY A 15 -1.26 -0.06 -12.48
CA GLY A 15 -2.22 0.09 -13.58
C GLY A 15 -3.54 0.76 -13.20
N GLN A 16 -3.72 1.17 -11.95
CA GLN A 16 -4.79 2.09 -11.56
C GLN A 16 -4.23 3.51 -11.36
N ASP A 17 -5.07 4.53 -11.56
CA ASP A 17 -4.69 5.93 -11.36
C ASP A 17 -4.39 6.28 -9.89
N ARG A 18 -4.89 5.46 -8.95
CA ARG A 18 -4.80 5.71 -7.50
C ARG A 18 -4.57 4.42 -6.74
N THR A 19 -3.78 4.51 -5.68
CA THR A 19 -3.61 3.41 -4.73
C THR A 19 -4.88 3.25 -3.90
N ALA A 20 -5.60 2.14 -4.11
CA ALA A 20 -6.91 1.92 -3.50
C ALA A 20 -6.87 1.95 -1.96
N CYS A 21 -5.85 1.34 -1.34
CA CYS A 21 -5.72 1.29 0.12
C CYS A 21 -5.47 2.66 0.76
N MET A 22 -4.70 3.54 0.11
CA MET A 22 -4.55 4.95 0.52
C MET A 22 -5.87 5.68 0.39
N TYR A 23 -6.52 5.59 -0.78
CA TYR A 23 -7.71 6.36 -1.09
C TYR A 23 -8.92 6.01 -0.18
N ILE A 24 -9.11 4.73 0.14
CA ILE A 24 -10.24 4.29 0.96
C ILE A 24 -10.04 4.49 2.45
N CYS A 25 -8.80 4.71 2.92
CA CYS A 25 -8.52 4.76 4.36
C CYS A 25 -9.01 6.11 4.93
N PRO A 26 -10.03 6.13 5.80
CA PRO A 26 -10.57 7.39 6.35
C PRO A 26 -9.62 8.07 7.35
N HIS A 27 -8.54 7.38 7.74
CA HIS A 27 -7.55 7.84 8.71
C HIS A 27 -6.14 7.98 8.11
N ASP A 28 -5.99 7.84 6.79
CA ASP A 28 -4.72 8.01 6.07
C ASP A 28 -3.55 7.16 6.63
N LEU A 29 -3.87 5.96 7.14
CA LEU A 29 -2.90 5.06 7.79
C LEU A 29 -2.14 4.17 6.80
N MET A 30 -2.69 3.99 5.61
CA MET A 30 -2.14 3.10 4.59
C MET A 30 -1.29 3.92 3.64
N MET A 31 -0.09 3.45 3.30
CA MET A 31 0.81 4.11 2.37
C MET A 31 1.41 3.10 1.39
N LEU A 32 1.60 3.53 0.14
CA LEU A 32 2.34 2.76 -0.86
C LEU A 32 3.82 3.14 -0.79
N ASP A 33 4.65 2.17 -0.39
CA ASP A 33 6.10 2.29 -0.40
C ASP A 33 6.66 1.78 -1.73
N LYS A 34 6.95 2.70 -2.64
CA LYS A 34 7.42 2.37 -4.00
C LYS A 34 8.86 1.87 -4.01
N ASP A 35 9.68 2.41 -3.11
CA ASP A 35 11.11 2.19 -3.06
C ASP A 35 11.48 1.10 -2.04
N GLY A 36 10.55 0.73 -1.15
CA GLY A 36 10.78 -0.24 -0.09
C GLY A 36 11.60 0.32 1.07
N SER A 37 11.79 1.64 1.15
CA SER A 37 12.67 2.28 2.14
C SER A 37 12.08 2.28 3.55
N GLU A 38 10.75 2.33 3.65
CA GLU A 38 10.03 2.41 4.92
C GLU A 38 9.63 1.02 5.42
N THR A 39 9.35 0.09 4.50
CA THR A 39 8.75 -1.22 4.80
C THR A 39 9.64 -2.42 4.43
N GLY A 40 10.79 -2.19 3.79
CA GLY A 40 11.69 -3.24 3.31
C GLY A 40 11.15 -4.04 2.13
N HIS A 41 10.00 -3.65 1.56
CA HIS A 41 9.36 -4.30 0.42
C HIS A 41 8.96 -3.24 -0.61
N ALA A 42 9.73 -3.16 -1.70
CA ALA A 42 9.42 -2.24 -2.80
C ALA A 42 8.20 -2.73 -3.58
N MET A 43 7.21 -1.85 -3.76
CA MET A 43 5.94 -2.16 -4.43
C MET A 43 5.76 -1.35 -5.70
#